data_AF-A0A1I7TNX5-F1
#
_entry.id   AF-A0A1I7TNX5-F1
#
_cell.length_a   1.000
_cell.length_b   1.000
_cell.length_c   1.000
_cell.angle_alpha   90.00
_cell.angle_beta   90.00
_cell.angle_gamma   90.00
#
_symmetry.space_group_name_H-M   'P 1'
#
loop_
_entity.id
_entity.type
_entity.pdbx_description
1 polymer ?
#
loop_
_entity_poly.entity_id
_entity_poly.type
_entity_poly.pdbx_seq_one_letter_code
_entity_poly.pdbx_strand_id
1 'polypeptide(L)'
;MVVLCSDIVFVLPCPCTPVLTIQNTTACPAANGKQPFTVRTPYFLASRCFASIIFEASNFRQNFFSFNGTNYLTTIGWIDSTGTCQARDVSIGGNGTAGTFYKINFPCDLSTMRFGGMLGGVNMVDLAEIAQFY
;
A
#
# COMPACT_ATOMS: atom_id res chain seq x y z
N MET A 1 -48.65 6.85 -6.90
CA MET A 1 -48.11 7.68 -5.81
C MET A 1 -46.59 7.67 -5.96
N VAL A 2 -46.05 8.69 -6.60
CA VAL A 2 -44.60 8.85 -6.83
C VAL A 2 -44.17 9.98 -5.93
N VAL A 3 -43.34 9.69 -4.93
CA VAL A 3 -42.76 10.72 -4.07
C VAL A 3 -41.52 11.24 -4.79
N LEU A 4 -41.69 12.42 -5.38
CA LEU A 4 -40.60 13.24 -5.91
C LEU A 4 -39.90 13.92 -4.72
N CYS A 5 -38.72 13.44 -4.35
CA CYS A 5 -37.71 14.26 -3.70
C CYS A 5 -36.51 14.29 -4.66
N SER A 6 -36.29 15.48 -5.23
CA SER A 6 -35.12 15.93 -5.99
C SER A 6 -33.90 15.03 -5.89
N ASP A 7 -33.41 14.58 -7.05
CA ASP A 7 -32.24 13.73 -7.28
C ASP A 7 -30.95 14.34 -6.69
N ILE A 8 -30.77 14.18 -5.38
CA ILE A 8 -29.46 14.23 -4.74
C ILE A 8 -28.94 12.81 -4.75
N VAL A 9 -28.11 12.49 -5.74
CA VAL A 9 -27.20 11.35 -5.61
C VAL A 9 -26.23 11.72 -4.50
N PHE A 10 -26.47 11.22 -3.29
CA PHE A 10 -25.46 11.24 -2.24
C PHE A 10 -24.31 10.33 -2.69
N VAL A 11 -23.34 10.90 -3.38
CA VAL A 11 -22.01 10.30 -3.48
C VAL A 11 -21.43 10.44 -2.07
N LEU A 12 -21.69 9.47 -1.20
CA LEU A 12 -21.01 9.40 0.09
C LEU A 12 -19.50 9.32 -0.22
N PRO A 13 -18.72 10.37 0.07
CA PRO A 13 -17.29 10.31 -0.17
C PRO A 13 -16.74 9.17 0.68
N CYS A 14 -15.83 8.37 0.11
CA CYS A 14 -15.19 7.28 0.82
C CYS A 14 -14.63 7.80 2.16
N PRO A 15 -15.09 7.27 3.31
CA PRO A 15 -14.84 7.88 4.62
C PRO A 15 -13.40 7.66 5.10
N CYS A 16 -12.65 6.81 4.40
CA CYS A 16 -11.30 6.48 4.80
C CYS A 16 -10.29 7.58 4.48
N THR A 17 -9.44 7.87 5.47
CA THR A 17 -8.31 8.79 5.30
C THR A 17 -7.35 8.26 4.22
N PRO A 18 -6.92 9.08 3.23
CA PRO A 18 -6.00 8.64 2.19
C PRO A 18 -4.68 8.10 2.74
N VAL A 19 -4.15 7.06 2.08
CA VAL A 19 -2.83 6.50 2.37
C VAL A 19 -1.75 7.33 1.69
N LEU A 20 -0.68 7.65 2.41
CA LEU A 20 0.48 8.37 1.89
C LEU A 20 1.67 7.42 1.67
N THR A 21 2.77 7.98 1.17
CA THR A 21 4.04 7.24 1.00
C THR A 21 5.02 7.61 2.08
N ILE A 22 5.75 6.62 2.58
CA ILE A 22 6.90 6.85 3.46
C ILE A 22 8.00 7.54 2.64
N GLN A 23 8.43 8.72 3.07
CA GLN A 23 9.40 9.55 2.32
C GLN A 23 10.85 9.44 2.84
N ASN A 24 11.06 8.96 4.07
CA ASN A 24 12.37 8.93 4.71
C ASN A 24 12.57 7.62 5.48
N THR A 25 13.79 7.09 5.51
CA THR A 25 14.17 5.90 6.29
C THR A 25 13.97 6.08 7.79
N THR A 26 14.14 7.29 8.33
CA THR A 26 13.91 7.57 9.75
C THR A 26 12.44 7.45 10.14
N ALA A 27 11.52 7.62 9.19
CA ALA A 27 10.09 7.46 9.43
C ALA A 27 9.71 5.99 9.63
N CYS A 28 10.53 5.04 9.15
CA CYS A 28 10.28 3.62 9.35
C CYS A 28 11.52 2.82 9.77
N PRO A 29 11.92 2.88 11.05
CA PRO A 29 13.10 2.19 11.56
C PRO A 29 13.08 0.67 11.38
N ALA A 30 11.88 0.05 11.33
CA ALA A 30 11.73 -1.39 11.13
C ALA A 30 12.24 -1.87 9.75
N ALA A 31 12.43 -0.96 8.79
CA ALA A 31 13.04 -1.26 7.50
C ALA A 31 14.57 -1.43 7.56
N ASN A 32 15.19 -1.36 8.75
CA ASN A 32 16.61 -1.67 8.99
C ASN A 32 17.59 -0.90 8.09
N GLY A 33 17.33 0.40 7.88
CA GLY A 33 18.18 1.28 7.09
C GLY A 33 18.01 1.19 5.57
N LYS A 34 17.11 0.32 5.08
CA LYS A 34 16.70 0.30 3.67
C LYS A 34 15.99 1.58 3.27
N GLN A 35 16.10 1.96 2.00
CA GLN A 35 15.52 3.19 1.47
C GLN A 35 14.08 2.97 1.01
N PRO A 36 13.12 3.85 1.38
CA PRO A 36 11.77 3.76 0.85
C PRO A 36 11.80 4.07 -0.65
N PHE A 37 11.01 3.31 -1.39
CA PHE A 37 10.76 3.46 -2.79
C PHE A 37 9.27 3.43 -3.04
N THR A 38 8.83 4.37 -3.85
CA THR A 38 7.49 4.40 -4.38
C THR A 38 7.53 4.96 -5.78
N VAL A 39 6.91 4.25 -6.72
CA VAL A 39 6.83 4.72 -8.11
C VAL A 39 5.90 5.94 -8.18
N ARG A 40 4.84 5.95 -7.36
CA ARG A 40 3.80 6.99 -7.30
C ARG A 40 3.12 6.99 -5.94
N THR A 41 2.66 8.16 -5.52
CA THR A 41 1.74 8.29 -4.37
C THR A 41 0.52 7.36 -4.55
N PRO A 42 0.07 6.65 -3.50
CA PRO A 42 -1.14 5.85 -3.52
C PRO A 42 -2.29 6.62 -4.13
N TYR A 43 -2.93 6.01 -5.12
CA TYR A 43 -4.07 6.64 -5.77
C TYR A 43 -5.35 6.27 -5.02
N PHE A 44 -6.09 7.29 -4.61
CA PHE A 44 -7.40 7.13 -3.96
C PHE A 44 -8.51 6.99 -5.02
N LEU A 45 -9.05 5.78 -5.16
CA LEU A 45 -10.21 5.48 -6.01
C LEU A 45 -11.49 5.79 -5.23
N ALA A 46 -11.91 7.05 -5.23
CA ALA A 46 -13.10 7.50 -4.50
C ALA A 46 -14.38 6.71 -4.87
N SER A 47 -14.56 6.34 -6.13
CA SER A 47 -15.74 5.61 -6.62
C SER A 47 -15.84 4.17 -6.13
N ARG A 48 -14.73 3.57 -5.68
CA ARG A 48 -14.68 2.19 -5.18
C ARG A 48 -14.17 2.10 -3.75
N CYS A 49 -13.83 3.24 -3.15
CA CYS A 49 -13.27 3.34 -1.81
C CYS A 49 -12.05 2.42 -1.61
N PHE A 50 -11.08 2.52 -2.53
CA PHE A 50 -9.81 1.81 -2.47
C PHE A 50 -8.62 2.78 -2.45
N ALA A 51 -7.59 2.44 -1.69
CA ALA A 51 -6.25 2.98 -1.90
C ALA A 51 -5.47 2.01 -2.80
N SER A 52 -5.02 2.48 -3.97
CA SER A 52 -4.21 1.69 -4.89
C SER A 52 -2.73 2.04 -4.75
N ILE A 53 -1.90 1.05 -4.45
CA ILE A 53 -0.44 1.18 -4.44
C ILE A 53 0.16 0.36 -5.58
N ILE A 54 1.21 0.90 -6.20
CA ILE A 54 1.97 0.24 -7.26
C ILE A 54 3.30 -0.21 -6.67
N PHE A 55 3.53 -1.52 -6.65
CA PHE A 55 4.79 -2.13 -6.25
C PHE A 55 5.57 -2.57 -7.49
N GLU A 56 6.89 -2.43 -7.45
CA GLU A 56 7.74 -2.99 -8.49
C GLU A 56 7.96 -4.48 -8.19
N ALA A 57 7.61 -5.32 -9.16
CA ALA A 57 7.69 -6.78 -9.10
C ALA A 57 8.98 -7.32 -9.73
N SER A 58 9.93 -6.42 -10.01
CA SER A 58 11.20 -6.66 -10.68
C SER A 58 12.28 -5.77 -10.07
N ASN A 59 13.54 -5.99 -10.42
CA ASN A 59 14.69 -5.17 -10.01
C ASN A 59 15.10 -4.19 -11.13
N PHE A 60 14.15 -3.59 -11.83
CA PHE A 60 14.46 -2.73 -12.98
C PHE A 60 15.01 -1.37 -12.54
N ARG A 61 14.41 -0.75 -11.51
CA ARG A 61 14.88 0.54 -10.97
C ARG A 61 15.86 0.42 -9.82
N GLN A 62 15.62 -0.52 -8.91
CA GLN A 62 16.43 -0.75 -7.72
C GLN A 62 16.50 -2.24 -7.41
N ASN A 63 17.42 -2.62 -6.52
CA ASN A 63 17.57 -3.99 -6.05
C ASN A 63 16.63 -4.29 -4.88
N PHE A 64 15.35 -4.52 -5.17
CA PHE A 64 14.31 -4.82 -4.19
C PHE A 64 14.30 -6.25 -3.67
N PHE A 65 14.79 -7.20 -4.46
CA PHE A 65 14.59 -8.62 -4.22
C PHE A 65 15.86 -9.34 -3.76
N SER A 66 15.77 -10.06 -2.63
CA SER A 66 16.77 -11.02 -2.18
C SER A 66 16.21 -12.45 -2.25
N PHE A 67 17.06 -13.43 -2.54
CA PHE A 67 16.66 -14.84 -2.58
C PHE A 67 16.93 -15.50 -1.22
N ASN A 68 15.92 -16.13 -0.63
CA ASN A 68 16.06 -16.80 0.68
C ASN A 68 16.28 -18.32 0.61
N GLY A 69 16.52 -18.86 -0.60
CA GLY A 69 16.60 -20.31 -0.83
C GLY A 69 15.33 -20.91 -1.47
N THR A 70 14.18 -20.26 -1.31
CA THR A 70 12.89 -20.73 -1.86
C THR A 70 12.19 -19.67 -2.71
N ASN A 71 12.18 -18.42 -2.25
CA ASN A 71 11.46 -17.32 -2.86
C ASN A 71 12.35 -16.09 -3.00
N TYR A 72 11.97 -15.22 -3.95
CA TYR A 72 12.44 -13.84 -3.98
C TYR A 72 11.59 -12.99 -3.05
N LEU A 73 12.24 -12.29 -2.13
CA LEU A 73 11.60 -11.48 -1.10
C LEU A 73 11.92 -10.01 -1.31
N THR A 74 10.91 -9.15 -1.15
CA THR A 74 11.08 -7.71 -1.06
C THR A 74 10.52 -7.22 0.27
N THR A 75 11.13 -6.16 0.81
CA THR A 75 10.68 -5.58 2.07
C THR A 75 9.60 -4.55 1.80
N ILE A 76 8.44 -4.71 2.42
CA ILE A 76 7.38 -3.71 2.47
C ILE A 76 7.31 -3.15 3.88
N GLY A 77 7.25 -1.83 3.99
CA GLY A 77 7.06 -1.15 5.27
C GLY A 77 5.83 -0.27 5.24
N TRP A 78 5.16 -0.17 6.38
CA TRP A 78 3.97 0.64 6.56
C TRP A 78 3.94 1.29 7.94
N ILE A 79 3.26 2.41 8.03
CA ILE A 79 3.00 3.15 9.25
C ILE A 79 1.49 3.13 9.50
N ASP A 80 1.08 2.74 10.69
CA ASP A 80 -0.33 2.80 11.11
C ASP A 80 -0.74 4.22 11.53
N SER A 81 -2.02 4.45 11.86
CA SER A 81 -2.47 5.79 12.25
C SER A 81 -1.91 6.27 13.60
N THR A 82 -1.31 5.38 14.39
CA THR A 82 -0.63 5.72 15.65
C THR A 82 0.81 6.20 15.43
N GLY A 83 1.33 6.06 14.20
CA GLY A 83 2.72 6.36 13.86
C GLY A 83 3.66 5.17 14.07
N THR A 84 3.14 3.96 14.34
CA THR A 84 3.97 2.77 14.52
C THR A 84 4.38 2.22 13.16
N CYS A 85 5.69 2.21 12.89
CA CYS A 85 6.25 1.57 11.70
C CYS A 85 6.39 0.06 11.88
N GLN A 86 5.98 -0.68 10.85
CA GLN A 86 6.20 -2.11 10.69
C GLN A 86 6.83 -2.37 9.33
N ALA A 87 7.68 -3.39 9.24
CA ALA A 87 8.23 -3.86 7.97
C ALA A 87 8.28 -5.39 7.93
N ARG A 88 7.98 -5.95 6.77
CA ARG A 88 7.99 -7.40 6.53
C ARG A 88 8.47 -7.71 5.13
N ASP A 89 9.11 -8.87 5.02
CA ASP A 89 9.48 -9.42 3.72
C ASP A 89 8.31 -10.20 3.13
N VAL A 90 8.01 -9.93 1.86
CA VAL A 90 6.91 -10.55 1.11
C VAL A 90 7.39 -11.02 -0.26
N SER A 91 6.75 -12.08 -0.77
CA SER A 91 7.02 -12.62 -2.10
C SER A 91 6.00 -12.07 -3.10
N ILE A 92 6.32 -10.95 -3.74
CA ILE A 92 5.45 -10.27 -4.72
C ILE A 92 6.19 -9.93 -6.02
N GLY A 93 7.16 -10.74 -6.40
CA GLY A 93 7.96 -10.50 -7.60
C GLY A 93 9.18 -11.41 -7.66
N GLY A 94 10.17 -10.99 -8.44
CA GLY A 94 11.39 -11.76 -8.62
C GLY A 94 12.56 -10.93 -9.10
N ASN A 95 13.72 -11.56 -9.14
CA ASN A 95 14.90 -10.95 -9.72
C ASN A 95 14.79 -10.98 -11.25
N GLY A 96 14.62 -9.81 -11.85
CA GLY A 96 14.49 -9.63 -13.29
C GLY A 96 14.42 -8.15 -13.65
N THR A 97 14.69 -7.81 -14.91
CA THR A 97 14.81 -6.40 -15.37
C THR A 97 13.68 -5.99 -16.33
N ALA A 98 12.60 -6.78 -16.39
CA ALA A 98 11.50 -6.56 -17.32
C ALA A 98 10.61 -5.34 -16.97
N GLY A 99 10.78 -4.71 -15.81
CA GLY A 99 10.00 -3.55 -15.40
C GLY A 99 8.55 -3.90 -15.07
N THR A 100 8.32 -5.04 -14.42
CA THR A 100 6.98 -5.51 -14.03
C THR A 100 6.48 -4.78 -12.79
N PHE A 101 5.18 -4.47 -12.74
CA PHE A 101 4.55 -3.85 -11.57
C PHE A 101 3.26 -4.56 -11.18
N TYR A 102 2.96 -4.53 -9.89
CA TYR A 102 1.66 -4.96 -9.36
C TYR A 102 0.91 -3.77 -8.78
N LYS A 103 -0.37 -3.66 -9.18
CA LYS A 103 -1.33 -2.75 -8.56
C LYS A 103 -2.08 -3.51 -7.48
N ILE A 104 -1.92 -3.08 -6.24
CA ILE A 104 -2.60 -3.67 -5.08
C ILE A 104 -3.62 -2.65 -4.56
N ASN A 105 -4.84 -3.10 -4.32
CA ASN A 105 -5.92 -2.29 -3.80
C ASN A 105 -6.17 -2.65 -2.34
N PHE A 106 -6.17 -1.64 -1.49
CA PHE A 106 -6.52 -1.76 -0.08
C PHE A 106 -7.95 -1.25 0.11
N PRO A 107 -8.92 -2.10 0.51
CA PRO A 107 -10.26 -1.68 0.90
C PRO A 107 -10.26 -0.74 2.10
N CYS A 108 -11.24 0.15 2.11
CA CYS A 108 -11.61 0.92 3.29
C CYS A 108 -12.33 0.01 4.28
N ASP A 109 -11.82 -0.04 5.51
CA ASP A 109 -12.49 -0.63 6.65
C ASP A 109 -13.38 0.43 7.31
N LEU A 110 -14.70 0.20 7.28
CA LEU A 110 -15.69 1.15 7.81
C LEU A 110 -15.72 1.19 9.34
N SER A 111 -15.13 0.21 10.03
CA SER A 111 -15.05 0.20 11.50
C SER A 111 -13.95 1.12 12.01
N THR A 112 -12.84 1.20 11.29
CA THR A 112 -11.67 2.04 11.62
C THR A 112 -11.62 3.33 10.79
N MET A 113 -12.43 3.43 9.74
CA MET A 113 -12.36 4.48 8.72
C MET A 113 -10.95 4.62 8.12
N ARG A 114 -10.28 3.48 7.94
CA ARG A 114 -8.89 3.39 7.47
C ARG A 114 -8.74 2.32 6.42
N PHE A 115 -7.72 2.46 5.58
CA PHE A 115 -7.41 1.46 4.57
C PHE A 115 -6.66 0.28 5.19
N GLY A 116 -6.89 -0.93 4.67
CA GLY A 116 -6.21 -2.12 5.14
C GLY A 116 -6.39 -3.27 4.17
N GLY A 117 -5.63 -4.36 4.34
CA GLY A 117 -5.67 -5.51 3.47
C GLY A 117 -4.46 -6.42 3.61
N MET A 118 -4.40 -7.44 2.76
CA MET A 118 -3.34 -8.44 2.80
C MET A 118 -2.44 -8.36 1.57
N LEU A 119 -1.12 -8.45 1.79
CA LEU A 119 -0.12 -8.51 0.73
C LEU A 119 0.90 -9.60 1.08
N GLY A 120 1.05 -10.60 0.21
CA GLY A 120 2.04 -11.67 0.43
C GLY A 120 1.90 -12.38 1.78
N GLY A 121 0.68 -12.53 2.30
CA GLY A 121 0.40 -13.13 3.62
C GLY A 121 0.53 -12.17 4.80
N VAL A 122 0.95 -10.93 4.59
CA VAL A 122 1.06 -9.89 5.63
C VAL A 122 -0.24 -9.09 5.66
N ASN A 123 -0.92 -9.11 6.81
CA ASN A 123 -2.09 -8.28 7.05
C ASN A 123 -1.67 -6.89 7.53
N MET A 124 -2.07 -5.86 6.79
CA MET A 124 -1.88 -4.46 7.11
C MET A 124 -3.22 -3.88 7.52
N VAL A 125 -3.31 -3.41 8.76
CA VAL A 125 -4.48 -2.73 9.30
C VAL A 125 -4.15 -1.27 9.54
N ASP A 126 -5.16 -0.42 9.49
CA ASP A 126 -5.02 0.99 9.86
C ASP A 126 -3.93 1.75 9.07
N LEU A 127 -3.86 1.51 7.77
CA LEU A 127 -2.78 1.98 6.91
C LEU A 127 -2.80 3.50 6.75
N ALA A 128 -1.75 4.18 7.23
CA ALA A 128 -1.55 5.62 7.04
C ALA A 128 -0.48 5.91 5.98
N GLU A 129 0.66 5.22 6.04
CA GLU A 129 1.73 5.33 5.04
C GLU A 129 2.26 3.97 4.62
N ILE A 130 2.77 3.87 3.40
CA ILE A 130 3.37 2.64 2.88
C ILE A 130 4.50 2.91 1.89
N ALA A 131 5.50 2.04 1.85
CA ALA A 131 6.52 2.01 0.82
C ALA A 131 7.08 0.60 0.61
N GLN A 132 7.63 0.37 -0.58
CA GLN A 132 8.55 -0.73 -0.83
C GLN A 132 9.95 -0.29 -0.42
N PHE A 133 10.82 -1.20 0.01
CA PHE A 133 12.17 -0.87 0.47
C PHE A 133 13.23 -1.66 -0.31
N TYR A 134 14.35 -1.01 -0.59
CA TYR A 134 15.56 -1.58 -1.21
C TYR A 134 16.79 -1.35 -0.34
#